data_AF-A0A1A8X4Q7-F1
#
_entry.id   AF-A0A1A8X4Q7-F1
#
_cell.length_a   1.000
_cell.length_b   1.000
_cell.length_c   1.000
_cell.angle_alpha   90.00
_cell.angle_beta   90.00
_cell.angle_gamma   90.00
#
_symmetry.space_group_name_H-M   'P 1'
#
loop_
_entity.id
_entity.type
_entity.pdbx_description
1 polymer ?
#
loop_
_entity_poly.entity_id
_entity_poly.type
_entity_poly.pdbx_seq_one_letter_code
_entity_poly.pdbx_strand_id
1 'polypeptide(L)'
;MDHSRKEEHILNDKDLPSKVFDNECIQRLNINKLSNVLKEEELKKSIELWAFEFKNNFSPYFNEILRSSKDIDFRRKRCRDFNYHVKNIIDRISVIVQETSRKNDVINGIKQYMEDIFREKSPFVCPLDLEITPEKNIVKKNLDDFCENRDSFKKKLENYNHAMCEKYKNYIHMTKISFNTYIEGGAIKDKEYLHINDKCNFDK
;
A
#
# COMPACT_ATOMS: atom_id res chain seq x y z
N MET A 1 -38.05 -13.68 8.35
CA MET A 1 -37.18 -13.52 9.53
C MET A 1 -36.12 -12.52 9.17
N ASP A 2 -36.23 -11.33 9.75
CA ASP A 2 -35.30 -10.22 9.56
C ASP A 2 -33.94 -10.58 10.17
N HIS A 3 -32.94 -10.85 9.33
CA HIS A 3 -31.56 -11.01 9.77
C HIS A 3 -30.92 -9.62 9.81
N SER A 4 -31.25 -8.86 10.85
CA SER A 4 -30.43 -7.72 11.25
C SER A 4 -28.98 -8.20 11.32
N ARG A 5 -28.11 -7.66 10.44
CA ARG A 5 -26.67 -7.97 10.44
C ARG A 5 -26.14 -7.55 11.80
N LYS A 6 -25.86 -8.53 12.67
CA LYS A 6 -25.18 -8.27 13.93
C LYS A 6 -23.87 -7.54 13.65
N GLU A 7 -23.59 -6.46 14.38
CA GLU A 7 -22.39 -5.62 14.17
C GLU A 7 -21.09 -6.44 14.21
N GLU A 8 -21.05 -7.51 15.00
CA GLU A 8 -19.94 -8.46 15.07
C GLU A 8 -19.61 -9.16 13.73
N HIS A 9 -20.54 -9.20 12.78
CA HIS A 9 -20.33 -9.82 11.45
C HIS A 9 -19.89 -8.81 10.37
N ILE A 10 -19.81 -7.52 10.73
CA ILE A 10 -19.41 -6.46 9.81
C ILE A 10 -17.89 -6.41 9.72
N LEU A 11 -17.37 -6.51 8.51
CA LEU A 11 -15.94 -6.34 8.24
C LEU A 11 -15.55 -4.88 8.53
N ASN A 12 -14.50 -4.69 9.31
CA ASN A 12 -13.92 -3.37 9.58
C ASN A 12 -12.44 -3.30 9.18
N ASP A 13 -11.91 -2.08 9.05
CA ASP A 13 -10.51 -1.84 8.70
C ASP A 13 -9.51 -2.51 9.64
N LYS A 14 -9.85 -2.68 10.93
CA LYS A 14 -8.98 -3.33 11.92
C LYS A 14 -8.93 -4.86 11.75
N ASP A 15 -9.91 -5.44 11.06
CA ASP A 15 -9.89 -6.87 10.73
C ASP A 15 -8.85 -7.19 9.64
N LEU A 16 -8.41 -6.17 8.88
CA LEU A 16 -7.52 -6.25 7.73
C LEU A 16 -6.11 -5.70 8.06
N PRO A 17 -5.10 -6.55 8.33
CA PRO A 17 -3.76 -6.08 8.65
C PRO A 17 -3.16 -5.12 7.61
N SER A 18 -3.46 -5.33 6.32
CA SER A 18 -2.95 -4.44 5.28
C SER A 18 -3.48 -3.01 5.43
N LYS A 19 -4.75 -2.88 5.81
CA LYS A 19 -5.42 -1.60 6.01
C LYS A 19 -4.95 -0.90 7.28
N VAL A 20 -4.68 -1.67 8.34
CA VAL A 20 -4.04 -1.17 9.55
C VAL A 20 -2.68 -0.56 9.23
N PHE A 21 -1.84 -1.29 8.48
CA PHE A 21 -0.54 -0.79 8.05
C PHE A 21 -0.66 0.49 7.21
N ASP A 22 -1.53 0.49 6.18
CA ASP A 22 -1.66 1.65 5.29
C ASP A 22 -2.13 2.91 6.03
N ASN A 23 -3.10 2.76 6.93
CA ASN A 23 -3.61 3.86 7.73
C ASN A 23 -2.50 4.45 8.62
N GLU A 24 -1.70 3.60 9.26
CA GLU A 24 -0.57 4.03 10.07
C GLU A 24 0.52 4.71 9.22
N CYS A 25 0.89 4.11 8.09
CA CYS A 25 1.89 4.62 7.16
C CYS A 25 1.51 6.02 6.65
N ILE A 26 0.26 6.18 6.19
CA ILE A 26 -0.27 7.45 5.69
C ILE A 26 -0.22 8.54 6.75
N GLN A 27 -0.55 8.20 8.00
CA GLN A 27 -0.55 9.15 9.11
C GLN A 27 0.87 9.53 9.55
N ARG A 28 1.74 8.53 9.81
CA ARG A 28 3.10 8.77 10.31
C ARG A 28 3.98 9.51 9.30
N LEU A 29 3.75 9.28 8.01
CA LEU A 29 4.50 9.91 6.92
C LEU A 29 3.80 11.15 6.34
N ASN A 30 2.69 11.60 6.93
CA ASN A 30 1.93 12.77 6.47
C ASN A 30 1.49 12.70 4.99
N ILE A 31 1.29 11.50 4.45
CA ILE A 31 0.88 11.29 3.05
C ILE A 31 -0.52 11.85 2.80
N ASN A 32 -1.38 11.79 3.82
CA ASN A 32 -2.72 12.37 3.77
C ASN A 32 -2.73 13.87 3.47
N LYS A 33 -1.63 14.59 3.70
CA LYS A 33 -1.52 16.03 3.39
C LYS A 33 -1.46 16.31 1.89
N LEU A 34 -1.11 15.31 1.07
CA LEU A 34 -1.15 15.41 -0.39
C LEU A 34 -2.48 14.88 -0.97
N SER A 35 -3.31 14.25 -0.14
CA SER A 35 -4.58 13.67 -0.59
C SER A 35 -5.59 14.76 -0.91
N ASN A 36 -6.24 14.67 -2.07
CA ASN A 36 -7.24 15.63 -2.56
C ASN A 36 -6.72 17.06 -2.80
N VAL A 37 -5.40 17.27 -2.77
CA VAL A 37 -4.77 18.53 -3.18
C VAL A 37 -4.65 18.53 -4.70
N LEU A 38 -5.21 19.55 -5.34
CA LEU A 38 -5.19 19.70 -6.80
C LEU A 38 -4.09 20.64 -7.28
N LYS A 39 -3.70 21.58 -6.42
CA LYS A 39 -2.71 22.63 -6.72
C LYS A 39 -1.98 23.05 -5.46
N GLU A 40 -0.82 23.63 -5.64
CA GLU A 40 0.10 23.90 -4.55
C GLU A 40 -0.43 24.88 -3.50
N GLU A 41 -1.27 25.85 -3.90
CA GLU A 41 -1.82 26.87 -3.00
C GLU A 41 -2.76 26.27 -1.94
N GLU A 42 -3.22 25.05 -2.15
CA GLU A 42 -4.06 24.30 -1.20
C GLU A 42 -3.21 23.59 -0.12
N LEU A 43 -1.88 23.52 -0.30
CA LEU A 43 -0.99 22.93 0.69
C LEU A 43 -0.84 23.84 1.90
N LYS A 44 -0.92 23.25 3.10
CA LYS A 44 -0.66 23.96 4.37
C LYS A 44 0.80 24.38 4.55
N LYS A 45 1.72 23.74 3.82
CA LYS A 45 3.17 23.95 3.85
C LYS A 45 3.70 23.77 2.44
N SER A 46 4.83 24.41 2.10
CA SER A 46 5.45 24.19 0.79
C SER A 46 5.78 22.70 0.59
N ILE A 47 5.81 22.27 -0.67
CA ILE A 47 6.09 20.86 -0.97
C ILE A 47 7.50 20.43 -0.55
N GLU A 48 8.46 21.36 -0.52
CA GLU A 48 9.82 21.14 -0.05
C GLU A 48 9.83 20.85 1.45
N LEU A 49 9.10 21.65 2.22
CA LEU A 49 8.99 21.44 3.67
C LEU A 49 8.27 20.12 3.97
N TRP A 50 7.22 19.81 3.21
CA TRP A 50 6.56 18.50 3.31
C TRP A 50 7.54 17.35 2.97
N ALA A 51 8.32 17.47 1.90
CA ALA A 51 9.28 16.43 1.49
C ALA A 51 10.40 16.26 2.52
N PHE A 52 10.85 17.34 3.14
CA PHE A 52 11.80 17.30 4.26
C PHE A 52 11.23 16.54 5.46
N GLU A 53 9.99 16.85 5.87
CA GLU A 53 9.30 16.16 6.97
C GLU A 53 9.05 14.69 6.66
N PHE A 54 8.64 14.37 5.43
CA PHE A 54 8.48 13.00 4.95
C PHE A 54 9.78 12.20 5.12
N LYS A 55 10.91 12.72 4.63
CA LYS A 55 12.22 12.05 4.76
C LYS A 55 12.61 11.85 6.23
N ASN A 56 12.46 12.88 7.06
CA ASN A 56 12.80 12.78 8.48
C ASN A 56 11.96 11.73 9.23
N ASN A 57 10.68 11.57 8.86
CA ASN A 57 9.81 10.58 9.48
C ASN A 57 9.99 9.17 8.88
N PHE A 58 10.40 9.08 7.61
CA PHE A 58 10.48 7.82 6.88
C PHE A 58 11.49 6.85 7.51
N SER A 59 12.75 7.27 7.67
CA SER A 59 13.80 6.37 8.15
C SER A 59 13.51 5.77 9.53
N PRO A 60 13.10 6.55 10.56
CA PRO A 60 12.71 5.98 11.85
C PRO A 60 11.57 4.97 11.73
N TYR A 61 10.51 5.31 10.99
CA TYR A 61 9.34 4.44 10.83
C TYR A 61 9.68 3.15 10.06
N PHE A 62 10.43 3.26 8.97
CA PHE A 62 10.88 2.12 8.19
C PHE A 62 11.71 1.15 9.05
N ASN A 63 12.65 1.67 9.85
CA ASN A 63 13.45 0.87 10.76
C ASN A 63 12.63 0.20 11.86
N GLU A 64 11.61 0.88 12.39
CA GLU A 64 10.66 0.31 13.35
C GLU A 64 9.94 -0.90 12.74
N ILE A 65 9.38 -0.74 11.53
CA ILE A 65 8.69 -1.80 10.82
C ILE A 65 9.62 -2.99 10.54
N LEU A 66 10.84 -2.76 10.07
CA LEU A 66 11.79 -3.84 9.80
C LEU A 66 12.20 -4.61 11.06
N ARG A 67 12.24 -3.95 12.22
CA ARG A 67 12.54 -4.59 13.51
C ARG A 67 11.36 -5.32 14.13
N SER A 68 10.12 -4.94 13.76
CA SER A 68 8.89 -5.54 14.31
C SER A 68 8.75 -7.05 14.05
N SER A 69 9.39 -7.56 13.00
CA SER A 69 9.38 -8.98 12.65
C SER A 69 10.70 -9.39 12.01
N LYS A 70 11.15 -10.63 12.25
CA LYS A 70 12.27 -11.26 11.53
C LYS A 70 11.82 -12.06 10.31
N ASP A 71 10.52 -12.22 10.12
CA ASP A 71 9.94 -12.92 8.97
C ASP A 71 10.30 -12.18 7.67
N ILE A 72 10.94 -12.91 6.76
CA ILE A 72 11.41 -12.38 5.48
C ILE A 72 10.25 -12.02 4.55
N ASP A 73 9.15 -12.78 4.58
CA ASP A 73 8.02 -12.56 3.69
C ASP A 73 7.22 -11.35 4.15
N PHE A 74 7.05 -11.17 5.47
CA PHE A 74 6.54 -9.94 6.05
C PHE A 74 7.37 -8.73 5.60
N ARG A 75 8.70 -8.79 5.76
CA ARG A 75 9.60 -7.69 5.40
C ARG A 75 9.57 -7.35 3.91
N ARG A 76 9.54 -8.36 3.05
CA ARG A 76 9.38 -8.19 1.59
C ARG A 76 8.04 -7.55 1.24
N LYS A 77 6.96 -7.95 1.90
CA LYS A 77 5.64 -7.33 1.71
C LYS A 77 5.67 -5.86 2.11
N ARG A 78 6.20 -5.53 3.30
CA ARG A 78 6.36 -4.14 3.75
C ARG A 78 7.17 -3.30 2.76
N CYS A 79 8.24 -3.86 2.18
CA CYS A 79 8.99 -3.19 1.12
C CYS A 79 8.11 -2.84 -0.10
N ARG A 80 7.24 -3.76 -0.55
CA ARG A 80 6.29 -3.49 -1.65
C ARG A 80 5.25 -2.45 -1.27
N ASP A 81 4.76 -2.47 -0.03
CA ASP A 81 3.85 -1.43 0.47
C ASP A 81 4.51 -0.04 0.44
N PHE A 82 5.76 0.08 0.89
CA PHE A 82 6.46 1.36 0.86
C PHE A 82 6.71 1.83 -0.57
N ASN A 83 7.09 0.94 -1.50
CA ASN A 83 7.19 1.26 -2.92
C ASN A 83 5.88 1.81 -3.49
N TYR A 84 4.75 1.17 -3.17
CA TYR A 84 3.42 1.65 -3.57
C TYR A 84 3.15 3.08 -3.09
N HIS A 85 3.40 3.36 -1.80
CA HIS A 85 3.20 4.69 -1.22
C HIS A 85 4.14 5.73 -1.82
N VAL A 86 5.42 5.42 -2.03
CA VAL A 86 6.39 6.33 -2.66
C VAL A 86 5.99 6.66 -4.09
N LYS A 87 5.55 5.68 -4.88
CA LYS A 87 5.05 5.93 -6.23
C LYS A 87 3.86 6.88 -6.23
N ASN A 88 2.89 6.65 -5.35
CA ASN A 88 1.73 7.53 -5.20
C ASN A 88 2.12 8.95 -4.79
N ILE A 89 3.09 9.11 -3.88
CA ILE A 89 3.61 10.42 -3.49
C ILE A 89 4.19 11.15 -4.71
N ILE A 90 5.04 10.49 -5.50
CA ILE A 90 5.66 11.06 -6.70
C ILE A 90 4.59 11.48 -7.71
N ASP A 91 3.58 10.62 -7.93
CA ASP A 91 2.48 10.93 -8.84
C ASP A 91 1.65 12.12 -8.35
N ARG A 92 1.43 12.24 -7.03
CA ARG A 92 0.71 13.40 -6.48
C ARG A 92 1.52 14.67 -6.59
N ILE A 93 2.81 14.65 -6.28
CA ILE A 93 3.70 15.81 -6.47
C ILE A 93 3.69 16.27 -7.93
N SER A 94 3.67 15.31 -8.87
CA SER A 94 3.62 15.60 -10.30
C SER A 94 2.37 16.36 -10.74
N VAL A 95 1.25 16.15 -10.03
CA VAL A 95 -0.02 16.86 -10.24
C VAL A 95 -0.05 18.21 -9.52
N ILE A 96 0.44 18.26 -8.27
CA ILE A 96 0.34 19.45 -7.41
C ILE A 96 1.30 20.56 -7.88
N VAL A 97 2.52 20.20 -8.26
CA VAL A 97 3.60 21.14 -8.59
C VAL A 97 3.69 21.33 -10.11
N GLN A 98 3.26 22.50 -10.57
CA GLN A 98 3.22 22.81 -12.00
C GLN A 98 4.60 23.21 -12.55
N GLU A 99 5.38 23.95 -11.75
CA GLU A 99 6.69 24.43 -12.17
C GLU A 99 7.67 23.26 -12.31
N THR A 100 8.23 23.10 -13.52
CA THR A 100 8.88 21.84 -13.92
C THR A 100 10.22 21.61 -13.23
N SER A 101 11.06 22.64 -13.06
CA SER A 101 12.37 22.47 -12.42
C SER A 101 12.18 22.06 -10.97
N ARG A 102 11.38 22.82 -10.25
CA ARG A 102 11.09 22.58 -8.83
C ARG A 102 10.39 21.24 -8.57
N LYS A 103 9.43 20.87 -9.40
CA LYS A 103 8.82 19.52 -9.37
C LYS A 103 9.89 18.43 -9.48
N ASN A 104 10.78 18.55 -10.46
CA ASN A 104 11.82 17.56 -10.70
C ASN A 104 12.81 17.51 -9.52
N ASP A 105 13.18 18.64 -8.94
CA ASP A 105 14.09 18.71 -7.79
C ASP A 105 13.51 17.97 -6.59
N VAL A 106 12.23 18.20 -6.27
CA VAL A 106 11.54 17.53 -5.15
C VAL A 106 11.42 16.03 -5.41
N ILE A 107 10.96 15.62 -6.60
CA ILE A 107 10.80 14.21 -6.96
C ILE A 107 12.14 13.48 -6.93
N ASN A 108 13.17 14.03 -7.56
CA ASN A 108 14.50 13.42 -7.60
C ASN A 108 15.10 13.33 -6.19
N GLY A 109 14.93 14.35 -5.37
CA GLY A 109 15.35 14.32 -3.98
C GLY A 109 14.65 13.24 -3.15
N ILE A 110 13.37 12.94 -3.42
CA ILE A 110 12.68 11.81 -2.79
C ILE A 110 13.23 10.49 -3.32
N LYS A 111 13.35 10.32 -4.64
CA LYS A 111 13.88 9.10 -5.26
C LYS A 111 15.26 8.72 -4.70
N GLN A 112 16.21 9.65 -4.73
CA GLN A 112 17.57 9.44 -4.22
C GLN A 112 17.56 9.04 -2.74
N TYR A 113 16.80 9.75 -1.91
CA TYR A 113 16.66 9.42 -0.50
C TYR A 113 16.12 8.00 -0.28
N MET A 114 15.10 7.61 -1.05
CA MET A 114 14.49 6.28 -0.95
C MET A 114 15.46 5.19 -1.40
N GLU A 115 16.19 5.39 -2.50
CA GLU A 115 17.24 4.47 -2.98
C GLU A 115 18.30 4.22 -1.91
N ASP A 116 18.76 5.29 -1.26
CA ASP A 116 19.78 5.21 -0.22
C ASP A 116 19.28 4.43 1.00
N ILE A 117 18.09 4.77 1.52
CA ILE A 117 17.51 4.09 2.69
C ILE A 117 17.24 2.62 2.41
N PHE A 118 16.69 2.30 1.24
CA PHE A 118 16.38 0.93 0.87
C PHE A 118 17.63 0.07 0.67
N ARG A 119 18.71 0.65 0.13
CA ARG A 119 19.99 -0.02 -0.04
C ARG A 119 20.72 -0.23 1.29
N GLU A 120 20.75 0.78 2.16
CA GLU A 120 21.54 0.74 3.39
C GLU A 120 20.96 -0.16 4.49
N LYS A 121 19.62 -0.19 4.63
CA LYS A 121 18.98 -0.68 5.87
C LYS A 121 18.49 -2.12 5.79
N SER A 122 18.74 -2.82 4.69
CA SER A 122 18.10 -4.10 4.45
C SER A 122 19.09 -5.23 4.15
N PRO A 123 19.17 -6.29 4.98
CA PRO A 123 19.91 -7.51 4.63
C PRO A 123 19.25 -8.30 3.49
N PHE A 124 18.09 -7.84 2.99
CA PHE A 124 17.37 -8.37 1.84
C PHE A 124 17.15 -7.24 0.82
N VAL A 125 17.22 -7.50 -0.48
CA VAL A 125 17.07 -6.41 -1.47
C VAL A 125 15.64 -5.87 -1.43
N CYS A 126 15.49 -4.59 -1.03
CA CYS A 126 14.25 -3.84 -1.18
C CYS A 126 14.44 -2.83 -2.33
N PRO A 127 14.38 -3.25 -3.60
CA PRO A 127 14.67 -2.33 -4.68
C PRO A 127 13.58 -1.25 -4.75
N LEU A 128 13.98 -0.02 -5.06
CA LEU A 128 13.03 1.02 -5.41
C LEU A 128 12.40 0.67 -6.77
N ASP A 129 11.09 0.46 -6.79
CA ASP A 129 10.30 0.04 -7.95
C ASP A 129 9.27 1.14 -8.27
N LEU A 130 9.63 2.03 -9.20
CA LEU A 130 8.80 3.17 -9.62
C LEU A 130 8.39 3.11 -11.08
N GLU A 131 8.95 2.18 -11.87
CA GLU A 131 8.69 2.01 -13.29
C GLU A 131 7.42 1.18 -13.54
N ILE A 132 6.32 1.62 -12.92
CA ILE A 132 5.02 0.98 -13.00
C ILE A 132 3.95 2.04 -13.26
N THR A 133 3.01 1.73 -14.16
CA THR A 133 1.85 2.60 -14.42
C THR A 133 0.97 2.68 -13.16
N PRO A 134 0.28 3.80 -12.90
CA PRO A 134 -0.61 3.94 -11.74
C PRO A 134 -1.62 2.79 -11.60
N GLU A 135 -2.21 2.34 -12.70
CA GLU A 135 -3.20 1.27 -12.74
C GLU A 135 -2.58 -0.06 -12.27
N LYS A 136 -1.44 -0.46 -12.87
CA LYS A 136 -0.69 -1.66 -12.46
C LYS A 136 -0.24 -1.56 -10.99
N ASN A 137 0.16 -0.39 -10.50
CA ASN A 137 0.57 -0.19 -9.11
C ASN A 137 -0.59 -0.48 -8.13
N ILE A 138 -1.80 -0.02 -8.44
CA ILE A 138 -3.02 -0.27 -7.65
C ILE A 138 -3.37 -1.77 -7.65
N VAL A 139 -3.36 -2.41 -8.82
CA VAL A 139 -3.67 -3.84 -8.94
C VAL A 139 -2.67 -4.67 -8.12
N LYS A 140 -1.37 -4.36 -8.24
CA LYS A 140 -0.29 -5.04 -7.52
C LYS A 140 -0.47 -4.93 -6.00
N LYS A 141 -0.75 -3.73 -5.51
CA LYS A 141 -1.04 -3.46 -4.09
C LYS A 141 -2.27 -4.23 -3.61
N ASN A 142 -3.37 -4.21 -4.36
CA ASN A 142 -4.58 -4.91 -3.97
C ASN A 142 -4.39 -6.42 -3.89
N LEU A 143 -3.52 -6.98 -4.73
CA LEU A 143 -3.18 -8.41 -4.70
C LEU A 143 -2.33 -8.76 -3.48
N ASP A 144 -1.29 -7.96 -3.19
CA ASP A 144 -0.49 -8.11 -1.97
C ASP A 144 -1.35 -8.04 -0.70
N ASP A 145 -2.29 -7.10 -0.67
CA ASP A 145 -3.21 -6.90 0.46
C ASP A 145 -4.22 -8.04 0.58
N PHE A 146 -4.76 -8.51 -0.54
CA PHE A 146 -5.61 -9.70 -0.57
C PHE A 146 -4.98 -10.86 0.19
N CYS A 147 -3.70 -11.10 -0.06
CA CYS A 147 -3.01 -12.26 0.46
C CYS A 147 -2.64 -12.13 1.92
N GLU A 148 -2.14 -10.97 2.35
CA GLU A 148 -1.91 -10.68 3.77
C GLU A 148 -3.21 -10.85 4.58
N ASN A 149 -4.33 -10.30 4.08
CA ASN A 149 -5.61 -10.36 4.77
C ASN A 149 -6.18 -11.79 4.75
N ARG A 150 -6.11 -12.50 3.62
CA ARG A 150 -6.51 -13.91 3.50
C ARG A 150 -5.78 -14.79 4.51
N ASP A 151 -4.46 -14.66 4.60
CA ASP A 151 -3.65 -15.50 5.47
C ASP A 151 -3.88 -15.16 6.95
N SER A 152 -4.12 -13.88 7.26
CA SER A 152 -4.60 -13.44 8.57
C SER A 152 -5.95 -14.07 8.95
N PHE A 153 -6.92 -14.08 8.04
CA PHE A 153 -8.21 -14.74 8.27
C PHE A 153 -8.07 -16.25 8.44
N LYS A 154 -7.28 -16.92 7.59
CA LYS A 154 -6.99 -18.36 7.72
C LYS A 154 -6.44 -18.69 9.11
N LYS A 155 -5.46 -17.92 9.58
CA LYS A 155 -4.87 -18.08 10.92
C LYS A 155 -5.91 -17.85 12.04
N LYS A 156 -6.71 -16.79 11.94
CA LYS A 156 -7.79 -16.51 12.92
C LYS A 156 -8.87 -17.58 12.93
N LEU A 157 -9.05 -18.31 11.83
CA LEU A 157 -10.05 -19.37 11.64
C LEU A 157 -9.49 -20.78 11.82
N GLU A 158 -8.23 -20.95 12.26
CA GLU A 158 -7.69 -22.25 12.70
C GLU A 158 -8.61 -22.91 13.74
N ASN A 159 -9.20 -22.07 14.60
CA ASN A 159 -10.37 -22.43 15.41
C ASN A 159 -11.59 -21.74 14.83
N TYR A 160 -12.62 -22.53 14.47
CA TYR A 160 -13.81 -21.99 13.84
C TYR A 160 -14.48 -20.91 14.68
N ASN A 161 -14.74 -19.76 14.06
CA ASN A 161 -15.51 -18.67 14.61
C ASN A 161 -16.48 -18.16 13.54
N HIS A 162 -17.79 -18.26 13.79
CA HIS A 162 -18.82 -17.92 12.82
C HIS A 162 -18.75 -16.44 12.38
N ALA A 163 -18.62 -15.52 13.35
CA ALA A 163 -18.54 -14.09 13.05
C ALA A 163 -17.31 -13.76 12.17
N MET A 164 -16.15 -14.35 12.49
CA MET A 164 -14.93 -14.20 11.68
C MET A 164 -15.09 -14.81 10.29
N CYS A 165 -15.80 -15.93 10.16
CA CYS A 165 -16.10 -16.57 8.88
C CYS A 165 -16.98 -15.67 7.99
N GLU A 166 -18.03 -15.06 8.56
CA GLU A 166 -18.88 -14.12 7.82
C GLU A 166 -18.12 -12.87 7.38
N LYS A 167 -17.24 -12.32 8.24
CA LYS A 167 -16.33 -11.23 7.85
C LYS A 167 -15.42 -11.62 6.69
N TYR A 168 -14.82 -12.81 6.76
CA TYR A 168 -13.94 -13.30 5.70
C TYR A 168 -14.70 -13.52 4.38
N LYS A 169 -15.90 -14.09 4.42
CA LYS A 169 -16.78 -14.24 3.24
C LYS A 169 -17.10 -12.89 2.60
N ASN A 170 -17.42 -11.87 3.40
CA ASN A 170 -17.64 -10.51 2.91
C ASN A 170 -16.37 -9.93 2.27
N TYR A 171 -15.21 -10.15 2.89
CA TYR A 171 -13.93 -9.72 2.35
C TYR A 171 -13.61 -10.35 0.98
N ILE A 172 -13.80 -11.67 0.84
CA ILE A 172 -13.63 -12.38 -0.43
C ILE A 172 -14.55 -11.81 -1.51
N HIS A 173 -15.82 -11.59 -1.17
CA HIS A 173 -16.81 -11.06 -2.11
C HIS A 173 -16.42 -9.67 -2.64
N MET A 174 -16.05 -8.74 -1.75
CA MET A 174 -15.63 -7.39 -2.14
C MET A 174 -14.35 -7.41 -2.98
N THR A 175 -13.38 -8.26 -2.59
CA THR A 175 -12.12 -8.39 -3.32
C THR A 175 -12.36 -8.92 -4.73
N LYS A 176 -13.23 -9.92 -4.89
CA LYS A 176 -13.61 -10.47 -6.20
C LYS A 176 -14.24 -9.41 -7.10
N ILE A 177 -15.14 -8.59 -6.57
CA ILE A 177 -15.75 -7.48 -7.32
C ILE A 177 -14.67 -6.50 -7.81
N SER A 178 -13.75 -6.11 -6.93
CA SER A 178 -12.65 -5.18 -7.27
C SER A 178 -11.79 -5.73 -8.42
N PHE A 179 -11.37 -7.00 -8.34
CA PHE A 179 -10.58 -7.62 -9.41
C PHE A 179 -11.33 -7.78 -10.72
N ASN A 180 -12.61 -8.14 -10.68
CA ASN A 180 -13.43 -8.19 -11.89
C ASN A 180 -13.48 -6.82 -12.59
N THR A 181 -13.66 -5.74 -11.84
CA THR A 181 -13.62 -4.37 -12.39
C THR A 181 -12.30 -4.06 -13.10
N TYR A 182 -11.15 -4.48 -12.54
CA TYR A 182 -9.86 -4.28 -13.19
C TYR A 182 -9.69 -5.09 -14.48
N ILE A 183 -10.19 -6.32 -14.49
CA ILE A 183 -10.17 -7.21 -15.66
C ILE A 183 -11.06 -6.65 -16.77
N GLU A 184 -12.30 -6.27 -16.44
CA GLU A 184 -13.29 -5.74 -17.39
C GLU A 184 -12.88 -4.36 -17.93
N GLY A 185 -12.29 -3.51 -17.09
CA GLY A 185 -11.82 -2.18 -17.47
C GLY A 185 -10.53 -2.17 -18.30
N GLY A 186 -9.92 -3.33 -18.58
CA GLY A 186 -8.69 -3.42 -19.35
C GLY A 186 -7.45 -2.83 -18.65
N ALA A 187 -7.53 -2.57 -17.34
CA ALA A 187 -6.38 -2.17 -16.52
C ALA A 187 -5.30 -3.28 -16.49
N ILE A 188 -5.67 -4.49 -16.89
CA ILE A 188 -4.84 -5.69 -16.90
C ILE A 188 -4.96 -6.39 -18.26
N LYS A 189 -4.56 -5.70 -19.34
CA LYS A 189 -4.51 -6.29 -20.69
C LYS A 189 -3.53 -7.47 -20.78
N ASP A 190 -2.44 -7.42 -20.03
CA ASP A 190 -1.48 -8.52 -19.88
C ASP A 190 -1.79 -9.28 -18.60
N LYS A 191 -2.59 -10.34 -18.71
CA LYS A 191 -3.04 -11.19 -17.57
C LYS A 191 -1.89 -11.91 -16.85
N GLU A 192 -0.66 -11.81 -17.34
CA GLU A 192 0.54 -12.44 -16.79
C GLU A 192 0.78 -12.06 -15.32
N TYR A 193 0.42 -10.84 -14.91
CA TYR A 193 0.60 -10.36 -13.54
C TYR A 193 -0.49 -10.83 -12.55
N LEU A 194 -1.54 -11.50 -13.03
CA LEU A 194 -2.66 -11.96 -12.19
C LEU A 194 -2.55 -13.42 -11.78
N HIS A 195 -1.39 -14.06 -11.92
CA HIS A 195 -1.24 -15.44 -11.47
C HIS A 195 -1.28 -15.50 -9.93
N ILE A 196 -2.47 -15.69 -9.37
CA ILE A 196 -2.66 -15.89 -7.94
C ILE A 196 -2.34 -17.36 -7.65
N ASN A 197 -1.07 -17.69 -7.47
CA ASN A 197 -0.70 -18.97 -6.90
C ASN A 197 -1.04 -19.00 -5.39
N ASP A 198 -0.98 -20.18 -4.76
CA ASP A 198 -1.29 -20.31 -3.33
C ASP A 198 -0.41 -19.41 -2.43
N LYS A 199 0.78 -19.04 -2.94
CA LYS A 199 1.73 -18.12 -2.29
C LYS A 199 1.53 -16.66 -2.63
N CYS A 200 0.56 -16.32 -3.48
CA CYS A 200 0.29 -14.96 -3.92
C CYS A 200 1.48 -14.22 -4.53
N ASN A 201 2.31 -14.93 -5.28
CA ASN A 201 3.38 -14.29 -6.03
C ASN A 201 2.92 -13.91 -7.44
N PHE A 202 3.39 -12.75 -7.92
CA PHE A 202 3.52 -12.53 -9.36
C PHE A 202 4.45 -13.62 -9.90
N ASP A 203 3.92 -14.52 -10.73
CA ASP A 203 4.81 -15.37 -11.50
C ASP A 203 5.62 -14.47 -12.45
N LYS A 204 6.93 -14.60 -12.37
CA LYS A 204 7.80 -14.56 -13.54
C LYS A 204 8.16 -16.00 -13.85
#